data_AF-T1CJG9-F1
#
_entry.id   AF-T1CJG9-F1
#
_cell.length_a   1.000
_cell.length_b   1.000
_cell.length_c   1.000
_cell.angle_alpha   90.00
_cell.angle_beta   90.00
_cell.angle_gamma   90.00
#
_symmetry.space_group_name_H-M   'P 1'
#
loop_
_entity.id
_entity.type
_entity.pdbx_description
1 polymer ?
#
loop_
_entity_poly.entity_id
_entity_poly.type
_entity_poly.pdbx_seq_one_letter_code
_entity_poly.pdbx_strand_id
1 'polypeptide(L)'
;MLRWAEVRSRVSSEDLRSRFPDLDAWKEGAKVPTLKQIEKFASATHTPVGFLFLAEPPEEVLPLPDFRTIGDIEVGHASPDLLETVYLCQQRQEWYRDFARLHQEPSVPFVGTLTTANGVVGAASTMRSTLSFEPA
;
A
#
# COMPACT_ATOMS: atom_id res chain seq x y z
N MET A 1 -15.43 14.47 3.13
CA MET A 1 -14.92 13.23 2.52
C MET A 1 -14.57 13.33 1.02
N LEU A 2 -15.46 13.77 0.11
CA LEU A 2 -15.14 13.79 -1.33
C LEU A 2 -13.86 14.57 -1.69
N ARG A 3 -13.65 15.75 -1.09
CA ARG A 3 -12.41 16.55 -1.26
C ARG A 3 -11.16 15.80 -0.77
N TRP A 4 -11.30 15.10 0.36
CA TRP A 4 -10.20 14.32 0.92
C TRP A 4 -9.83 13.16 -0.01
N ALA A 5 -10.82 12.41 -0.50
CA ALA A 5 -10.58 11.29 -1.41
C ALA A 5 -9.92 11.74 -2.73
N GLU A 6 -10.31 12.91 -3.26
CA GLU A 6 -9.64 13.52 -4.41
C GLU A 6 -8.15 13.79 -4.15
N VAL A 7 -7.82 14.55 -3.09
CA VAL A 7 -6.43 14.87 -2.75
C VAL A 7 -5.61 13.60 -2.48
N ARG A 8 -6.17 12.66 -1.71
CA ARG A 8 -5.57 11.37 -1.37
C ARG A 8 -5.24 10.54 -2.61
N SER A 9 -6.13 10.54 -3.60
CA SER A 9 -6.00 9.68 -4.79
C SER A 9 -4.81 10.03 -5.67
N ARG A 10 -4.29 11.27 -5.57
CA ARG A 10 -3.28 11.84 -6.49
C ARG A 10 -3.70 11.83 -7.97
N VAL A 11 -4.98 11.57 -8.26
CA VAL A 11 -5.57 11.74 -9.59
C VAL A 11 -5.80 13.23 -9.81
N SER A 12 -5.56 13.72 -11.03
CA SER A 12 -5.74 15.14 -11.31
C SER A 12 -7.20 15.57 -11.12
N SER A 13 -7.42 16.76 -10.59
CA SER A 13 -8.76 17.32 -10.44
C SER A 13 -9.49 17.48 -11.78
N GLU A 14 -8.75 17.70 -12.87
CA GLU A 14 -9.30 17.77 -14.22
C GLU A 14 -9.83 16.43 -14.69
N ASP A 15 -9.07 15.34 -14.52
CA ASP A 15 -9.51 13.99 -14.86
C ASP A 15 -10.74 13.57 -14.05
N LEU A 16 -10.76 13.91 -12.76
CA LEU A 16 -11.91 13.62 -11.91
C LEU A 16 -13.15 14.42 -12.33
N ARG A 17 -13.02 15.71 -12.68
CA ARG A 17 -14.14 16.49 -13.20
C ARG A 17 -14.63 15.98 -14.55
N SER A 18 -13.74 15.54 -15.42
CA SER A 18 -14.10 14.93 -16.70
C SER A 18 -14.92 13.65 -16.51
N ARG A 19 -14.52 12.80 -15.55
CA ARG A 19 -15.23 11.55 -15.23
C ARG A 19 -16.50 11.75 -14.40
N PHE A 20 -16.54 12.79 -13.59
CA PHE A 20 -17.64 13.12 -12.66
C PHE A 20 -18.03 14.60 -12.80
N PRO A 21 -18.82 14.97 -13.83
CA PRO A 21 -19.13 16.38 -14.10
C PRO A 21 -19.85 17.11 -12.97
N ASP A 22 -20.61 16.39 -12.14
CA ASP A 22 -21.32 16.94 -10.98
C ASP A 22 -20.45 17.01 -9.70
N LEU A 23 -19.16 16.65 -9.76
CA LEU A 23 -18.32 16.48 -8.57
C LEU A 23 -18.27 17.73 -7.68
N ASP A 24 -18.20 18.92 -8.27
CA ASP A 24 -18.15 20.16 -7.48
C ASP A 24 -19.50 20.46 -6.82
N ALA A 25 -20.61 20.21 -7.51
CA ALA A 25 -21.95 20.29 -6.92
C ALA A 25 -22.16 19.28 -5.78
N TRP A 26 -21.53 18.09 -5.85
CA TRP A 26 -21.53 17.12 -4.75
C TRP A 26 -20.74 17.61 -3.54
N LYS A 27 -19.56 18.22 -3.76
CA LYS A 27 -18.72 18.77 -2.67
C LYS A 27 -19.38 19.93 -1.94
N GLU A 28 -20.19 20.71 -2.65
CA GLU A 28 -20.94 21.85 -2.10
C GLU A 28 -22.29 21.45 -1.49
N GLY A 29 -22.74 20.21 -1.71
CA GLY A 29 -24.05 19.73 -1.25
C GLY A 29 -25.22 20.24 -2.10
N ALA A 30 -24.96 20.94 -3.21
CA ALA A 30 -25.98 21.40 -4.15
C ALA A 30 -26.68 20.25 -4.87
N LYS A 31 -26.01 19.11 -5.02
CA LYS A 31 -26.57 17.87 -5.59
C LYS A 31 -26.12 16.67 -4.78
N VAL A 32 -27.04 15.75 -4.52
CA VAL A 32 -26.75 14.50 -3.82
C VAL A 32 -26.44 13.41 -4.85
N PRO A 33 -25.23 12.81 -4.83
CA PRO A 33 -24.92 11.68 -5.70
C PRO A 33 -25.70 10.43 -5.32
N THR A 34 -26.03 9.61 -6.31
CA THR A 34 -26.55 8.25 -6.08
C THR A 34 -25.46 7.34 -5.52
N LEU A 35 -25.85 6.23 -4.87
CA LEU A 35 -24.91 5.23 -4.35
C LEU A 35 -23.98 4.71 -5.46
N LYS A 36 -24.53 4.42 -6.64
CA LYS A 36 -23.75 3.96 -7.81
C LYS A 36 -22.72 4.98 -8.30
N GLN A 37 -23.01 6.28 -8.16
CA GLN A 37 -22.05 7.33 -8.49
C GLN A 37 -20.94 7.43 -7.44
N ILE A 38 -21.29 7.30 -6.16
CA ILE A 38 -20.33 7.21 -5.05
C ILE A 38 -19.41 6.00 -5.20
N GLU A 39 -19.93 4.82 -5.53
CA GLU A 39 -19.13 3.61 -5.78
C GLU A 39 -18.14 3.80 -6.94
N LYS A 40 -18.58 4.42 -8.03
CA LYS A 40 -17.69 4.75 -9.16
C LYS A 40 -16.61 5.75 -8.76
N PHE A 41 -16.95 6.76 -7.98
CA PHE A 41 -15.99 7.75 -7.48
C PHE A 41 -14.98 7.11 -6.51
N ALA A 42 -15.45 6.24 -5.61
CA ALA A 42 -14.63 5.46 -4.70
C ALA A 42 -13.60 4.61 -5.45
N SER A 43 -14.04 3.86 -6.46
CA SER A 43 -13.15 3.09 -7.34
C SER A 43 -12.16 3.97 -8.09
N ALA A 44 -12.60 5.11 -8.62
CA ALA A 44 -11.74 6.05 -9.36
C ALA A 44 -10.63 6.68 -8.50
N THR A 45 -10.88 6.82 -7.20
CA THR A 45 -9.96 7.45 -6.24
C THR A 45 -9.23 6.43 -5.36
N HIS A 46 -9.36 5.13 -5.66
CA HIS A 46 -8.87 4.02 -4.84
C HIS A 46 -9.21 4.19 -3.36
N THR A 47 -10.40 4.71 -3.08
CA THR A 47 -10.90 4.99 -1.74
C THR A 47 -11.93 3.93 -1.38
N PRO A 48 -11.78 3.20 -0.26
CA PRO A 48 -12.83 2.30 0.21
C PRO A 48 -14.16 3.05 0.31
N VAL A 49 -15.23 2.50 -0.29
CA VAL A 49 -16.53 3.20 -0.38
C VAL A 49 -17.05 3.62 1.00
N GLY A 50 -16.84 2.80 2.03
CA GLY A 50 -17.22 3.11 3.41
C GLY A 50 -16.53 4.35 3.97
N PHE A 51 -15.32 4.69 3.51
CA PHE A 51 -14.62 5.89 3.96
C PHE A 51 -15.32 7.16 3.52
N LEU A 52 -16.06 7.14 2.40
CA LEU A 52 -16.79 8.32 1.93
C LEU A 52 -17.96 8.72 2.85
N PHE A 53 -18.36 7.83 3.76
CA PHE A 53 -19.43 8.04 4.75
C PHE A 53 -18.91 8.32 6.16
N LEU A 54 -17.59 8.36 6.38
CA LEU A 54 -17.02 8.73 7.66
C LEU A 54 -17.22 10.23 7.94
N ALA A 55 -17.36 10.58 9.22
CA ALA A 55 -17.49 11.98 9.66
C ALA A 55 -16.20 12.77 9.39
N GLU A 56 -15.05 12.11 9.56
CA GLU A 56 -13.72 12.68 9.34
C GLU A 56 -12.82 11.69 8.57
N PRO A 57 -11.79 12.20 7.87
CA PRO A 57 -10.83 11.33 7.21
C PRO A 57 -10.11 10.38 8.17
N PRO A 58 -9.97 9.10 7.81
CA PRO A 58 -9.18 8.17 8.61
C PRO A 58 -7.68 8.46 8.47
N GLU A 59 -6.92 8.14 9.51
CA GLU A 59 -5.47 8.08 9.44
C GLU A 59 -5.02 6.78 8.75
N GLU A 60 -4.15 6.91 7.76
CA GLU A 60 -3.60 5.76 7.03
C GLU A 60 -2.10 5.68 7.26
N VAL A 61 -1.71 4.75 8.12
CA VAL A 61 -0.31 4.43 8.41
C VAL A 61 0.20 3.35 7.47
N LEU A 62 1.44 3.50 7.01
CA LEU A 62 2.15 2.46 6.27
C LEU A 62 2.46 1.31 7.25
N PRO A 63 1.99 0.08 7.03
CA PRO A 63 2.14 -1.02 7.99
C PRO A 63 3.53 -1.69 7.92
N LEU A 64 4.55 -0.95 7.50
CA LEU A 64 5.95 -1.37 7.44
C LEU A 64 6.86 -0.15 7.59
N PRO A 65 8.11 -0.34 8.03
CA PRO A 65 9.11 0.72 7.99
C PRO A 65 9.30 1.26 6.56
N ASP A 66 9.35 2.59 6.43
CA ASP A 66 9.48 3.24 5.14
C ASP A 66 10.95 3.50 4.79
N PHE A 67 11.54 2.59 4.01
CA PHE A 67 12.93 2.73 3.53
C PHE A 67 13.02 3.30 2.10
N ARG A 68 11.97 3.98 1.62
CA ARG A 68 11.96 4.56 0.26
C ARG A 68 12.84 5.80 0.13
N THR A 69 13.29 6.38 1.25
CA THR A 69 14.22 7.51 1.29
C THR A 69 15.50 7.17 2.05
N ILE A 70 16.58 7.81 1.63
CA ILE A 70 17.84 7.81 2.35
C ILE A 70 17.81 8.97 3.35
N GLY A 71 18.17 8.69 4.61
CA GLY A 71 18.32 9.73 5.63
C GLY A 71 17.03 10.14 6.35
N ASP A 72 16.02 9.26 6.39
CA ASP A 72 14.78 9.48 7.16
C ASP A 72 13.99 10.74 6.74
N ILE A 73 14.20 11.19 5.50
CA ILE A 73 13.38 12.25 4.91
C ILE A 73 11.98 11.65 4.70
N GLU A 74 10.99 12.11 5.46
CA GLU A 74 9.62 11.66 5.29
C GLU A 74 9.18 11.83 3.83
N VAL A 75 8.96 10.69 3.16
CA VAL A 75 8.07 10.68 2.01
C VAL A 75 6.69 10.95 2.59
N GLY A 76 5.98 11.96 2.08
CA GLY A 76 4.59 12.19 2.49
C GLY A 76 3.72 10.92 2.36
N HIS A 77 2.49 10.96 2.87
CA HIS A 77 1.59 9.79 2.96
C HIS A 77 1.69 8.82 1.77
N ALA A 78 1.81 7.52 2.06
CA ALA A 78 1.83 6.46 1.05
C ALA A 78 0.66 6.62 0.07
N SER A 79 0.92 6.40 -1.23
CA SER A 79 -0.18 6.45 -2.21
C SER A 79 -1.17 5.31 -1.95
N PRO A 80 -2.45 5.47 -2.34
CA PRO A 80 -3.43 4.41 -2.24
C PRO A 80 -2.98 3.12 -2.92
N ASP A 81 -2.39 3.22 -4.12
CA ASP A 81 -1.87 2.07 -4.87
C ASP A 81 -0.74 1.35 -4.12
N LEU A 82 0.12 2.10 -3.42
CA LEU A 82 1.17 1.51 -2.59
C LEU A 82 0.57 0.78 -1.39
N LEU A 83 -0.38 1.41 -0.69
CA LEU A 83 -1.06 0.79 0.44
C LEU A 83 -1.77 -0.50 0.02
N GLU A 84 -2.51 -0.46 -1.10
CA GLU A 84 -3.18 -1.65 -1.66
C GLU A 84 -2.18 -2.76 -1.98
N THR A 85 -1.06 -2.41 -2.63
CA THR A 85 0.01 -3.37 -2.94
C THR A 85 0.59 -3.99 -1.67
N VAL A 86 0.84 -3.18 -0.65
CA VAL A 86 1.36 -3.65 0.64
C VAL A 86 0.38 -4.62 1.30
N TYR A 87 -0.91 -4.25 1.40
CA TYR A 87 -1.92 -5.12 2.00
C TYR A 87 -2.09 -6.43 1.24
N LEU A 88 -2.06 -6.39 -0.09
CA LEU A 88 -2.11 -7.59 -0.92
C LEU A 88 -0.91 -8.51 -0.68
N CYS A 89 0.30 -7.95 -0.60
CA CYS A 89 1.51 -8.69 -0.29
C CYS A 89 1.45 -9.31 1.12
N GLN A 90 0.99 -8.56 2.12
CA GLN A 90 0.81 -9.05 3.49
C GLN A 90 -0.20 -10.21 3.53
N GLN A 91 -1.36 -10.08 2.89
CA GLN A 91 -2.36 -11.13 2.84
C GLN A 91 -1.80 -12.42 2.19
N ARG A 92 -1.04 -12.28 1.10
CA ARG A 92 -0.39 -13.42 0.43
C ARG A 92 0.67 -14.07 1.31
N GLN A 93 1.46 -13.26 2.00
CA GLN A 93 2.49 -13.75 2.93
C GLN A 93 1.87 -14.51 4.10
N GLU A 94 0.81 -13.96 4.71
CA GLU A 94 0.09 -14.60 5.81
C GLU A 94 -0.54 -15.91 5.36
N TRP A 95 -1.22 -15.92 4.22
CA TRP A 95 -1.77 -17.13 3.63
C TRP A 95 -0.70 -18.20 3.41
N TYR A 96 0.44 -17.84 2.79
CA TYR A 96 1.50 -18.80 2.52
C TYR A 96 2.17 -19.32 3.80
N ARG A 97 2.37 -18.46 4.79
CA ARG A 97 2.89 -18.84 6.10
C ARG A 97 2.00 -19.90 6.77
N ASP A 98 0.69 -19.68 6.75
CA ASP A 98 -0.26 -20.59 7.39
C ASP A 98 -0.39 -21.90 6.60
N PHE A 99 -0.34 -21.83 5.27
CA PHE A 99 -0.22 -22.99 4.39
C PHE A 99 1.02 -23.83 4.69
N ALA A 100 2.21 -23.21 4.76
CA ALA A 100 3.48 -23.88 4.99
C ALA A 100 3.52 -24.56 6.37
N ARG A 101 2.96 -23.91 7.40
CA ARG A 101 2.81 -24.49 8.74
C ARG A 101 1.90 -25.72 8.75
N LEU A 102 0.75 -25.63 8.07
CA LEU A 102 -0.20 -26.74 7.97
C LEU A 102 0.42 -27.96 7.29
N HIS A 103 1.26 -27.73 6.28
CA HIS A 103 1.94 -28.79 5.52
C HIS A 103 3.29 -29.20 6.12
N GLN A 104 3.70 -28.62 7.24
CA GLN A 104 4.98 -28.90 7.91
C GLN A 104 6.18 -28.74 6.96
N GLU A 105 6.13 -27.72 6.09
CA GLU A 105 7.26 -27.38 5.24
C GLU A 105 8.52 -27.15 6.09
N PRO A 106 9.71 -27.60 5.63
CA PRO A 106 10.93 -27.45 6.39
C PRO A 106 11.28 -25.97 6.58
N SER A 107 11.96 -25.67 7.69
CA SER A 107 12.50 -24.33 7.92
C SER A 107 13.46 -23.95 6.79
N VAL A 108 13.43 -22.68 6.40
CA VAL A 108 14.37 -22.12 5.43
C VAL A 108 15.79 -22.20 6.01
N PRO A 109 16.72 -22.98 5.42
CA PRO A 109 17.98 -23.36 6.09
C PRO A 109 18.91 -22.19 6.43
N PHE A 110 18.81 -21.08 5.71
CA PHE A 110 19.73 -19.94 5.87
C PHE A 110 19.16 -18.82 6.75
N VAL A 111 17.88 -18.84 7.09
CA VAL A 111 17.27 -17.82 7.95
C VAL A 111 17.83 -17.97 9.37
N GLY A 112 18.37 -16.88 9.93
CA GLY A 112 18.99 -16.87 11.26
C GLY A 112 20.44 -17.37 11.32
N THR A 113 21.07 -17.67 10.19
CA THR A 113 22.47 -18.17 10.16
C THR A 113 23.53 -17.08 10.30
N LEU A 114 23.16 -15.81 10.07
CA LEU A 114 24.04 -14.64 10.17
C LEU A 114 23.55 -13.68 11.26
N THR A 115 24.50 -12.99 11.88
CA THR A 115 24.27 -11.99 12.94
C THR A 115 25.04 -10.71 12.65
N THR A 116 24.84 -9.67 13.45
CA THR A 116 25.60 -8.41 13.35
C THR A 116 27.09 -8.56 13.67
N ALA A 117 27.52 -9.69 14.23
CA ALA A 117 28.93 -10.01 14.42
C ALA A 117 29.64 -10.45 13.12
N ASN A 118 28.89 -10.86 12.09
CA ASN A 118 29.46 -11.21 10.80
C ASN A 118 29.84 -9.94 10.03
N GLY A 119 31.04 -9.92 9.46
CA GLY A 119 31.47 -8.81 8.60
C GLY A 119 30.60 -8.70 7.34
N VAL A 120 30.28 -7.47 6.93
CA VAL A 120 29.36 -7.16 5.81
C VAL A 120 29.73 -7.91 4.52
N VAL A 121 31.02 -7.92 4.15
CA VAL A 121 31.50 -8.57 2.92
C VAL A 121 31.30 -10.09 2.97
N GLY A 122 31.60 -10.72 4.12
CA GLY A 122 31.41 -12.16 4.29
C GLY A 122 29.93 -12.54 4.27
N ALA A 123 29.09 -11.80 4.99
CA ALA A 123 27.64 -11.97 5.00
C ALA A 123 27.04 -11.88 3.59
N ALA A 124 27.43 -10.85 2.82
CA ALA A 124 26.98 -10.66 1.44
C ALA A 124 27.44 -11.81 0.52
N SER A 125 28.67 -12.30 0.67
CA SER A 125 29.18 -13.44 -0.10
C SER A 125 28.39 -14.72 0.20
N THR A 126 28.11 -15.00 1.48
CA THR A 126 27.31 -16.17 1.88
C THR A 126 25.91 -16.10 1.28
N MET A 127 25.20 -14.98 1.44
CA MET A 127 23.85 -14.82 0.92
C MET A 127 23.80 -14.92 -0.61
N ARG A 128 24.83 -14.41 -1.30
CA ARG A 128 24.94 -14.52 -2.77
C ARG A 128 24.97 -15.98 -3.22
N SER A 129 25.82 -16.80 -2.59
CA SER A 129 25.92 -18.23 -2.89
C SER A 129 24.65 -18.99 -2.52
N THR A 130 24.03 -18.65 -1.38
CA THR A 130 22.80 -19.31 -0.91
C THR A 130 21.59 -19.03 -1.80
N LEU A 131 21.44 -17.78 -2.28
CA LEU A 131 20.30 -17.35 -3.08
C LEU A 131 20.49 -17.57 -4.59
N SER A 132 21.64 -18.12 -5.00
CA SER A 132 22.02 -18.24 -6.42
C SER A 132 21.89 -16.91 -7.18
N PHE A 133 22.23 -15.80 -6.52
CA PHE A 133 22.08 -14.46 -7.08
C PHE A 133 23.41 -14.04 -7.71
N GLU A 134 23.53 -14.09 -9.04
CA GLU A 134 24.67 -13.49 -9.74
C GLU A 134 24.35 -12.01 -10.06
N PRO A 135 25.18 -11.05 -9.64
CA PRO A 135 25.03 -9.67 -10.11
C PRO A 135 25.33 -9.62 -11.62
N ALA A 136 24.46 -8.96 -12.37
CA ALA A 136 24.67 -8.64 -13.78
C ALA A 136 25.82 -7.64 -13.98
#